data_AF-A0A8S3HHI9-F1
#
_entry.id   AF-A0A8S3HHI9-F1
#
_cell.length_a   1.000
_cell.length_b   1.000
_cell.length_c   1.000
_cell.angle_alpha   90.00
_cell.angle_beta   90.00
_cell.angle_gamma   90.00
#
_symmetry.space_group_name_H-M   'P 1'
#
loop_
_entity.id
_entity.type
_entity.pdbx_description
1 polymer ?
#
loop_
_entity_poly.entity_id
_entity_poly.type
_entity_poly.pdbx_seq_one_letter_code
_entity_poly.pdbx_strand_id
1 'polypeptide(L)'
;MLPSHRTSRSITLEPRHSGTYPADGYNHSEDIEHTRVIDGFVAFLSQTSVRLAPLILAEISILVDVIRAPAALFPEKNECRLKFLYGAFVHKLIQHAKYLLTQTDENLCLRIMHSLKSMVKSNTEFETIGQSLRLKLLRRYFSDDTQYLKSIYQAVQEEDAIERLRLTQNELNKQGASDLVVELFISQSSINILEESIHLAIALLEGGNTEVQ
;
A
#
# COMPACT_ATOMS: atom_id res chain seq x y z
N MET A 1 64.54 -15.00 -6.38
CA MET A 1 64.41 -14.28 -5.09
C MET A 1 63.37 -14.99 -4.25
N LEU A 2 63.65 -15.04 -2.95
CA LEU A 2 63.05 -15.87 -1.90
C LEU A 2 61.50 -15.75 -1.75
N PRO A 3 60.89 -16.70 -1.01
CA PRO A 3 59.47 -17.06 -1.08
C PRO A 3 58.66 -16.58 0.13
N SER A 4 57.45 -17.13 0.25
CA SER A 4 56.78 -17.62 1.47
C SER A 4 55.77 -16.73 2.22
N HIS A 5 54.55 -17.26 2.24
CA HIS A 5 53.68 -17.50 3.40
C HIS A 5 53.77 -16.53 4.60
N ARG A 6 52.64 -15.87 4.88
CA ARG A 6 52.14 -15.63 6.24
C ARG A 6 50.71 -16.19 6.27
N THR A 7 50.46 -17.39 6.77
CA THR A 7 50.51 -17.85 8.17
C THR A 7 49.57 -17.05 9.06
N SER A 8 48.40 -17.67 9.27
CA SER A 8 47.46 -17.40 10.35
C SER A 8 48.21 -17.14 11.66
N ARG A 9 48.02 -15.96 12.25
CA ARG A 9 48.41 -15.71 13.64
C ARG A 9 47.16 -15.80 14.49
N SER A 10 47.06 -16.90 15.24
CA SER A 10 46.22 -17.02 16.42
C SER A 10 46.40 -15.80 17.31
N ILE A 11 45.28 -15.22 17.71
CA ILE A 11 45.24 -14.19 18.75
C ILE A 11 45.41 -14.92 20.08
N THR A 12 46.64 -14.97 20.58
CA THR A 12 46.92 -15.36 21.97
C THR A 12 46.44 -14.22 22.88
N LEU A 13 45.49 -14.54 23.76
CA LEU A 13 45.05 -13.66 24.84
C LEU A 13 46.17 -13.55 25.88
N GLU A 14 46.95 -12.47 25.83
CA GLU A 14 47.84 -12.07 26.92
C GLU A 14 47.05 -11.26 27.96
N PRO A 15 47.17 -11.55 29.27
CA PRO A 15 46.47 -10.81 30.32
C PRO A 15 47.14 -9.44 30.49
N ARG A 16 46.46 -8.37 30.04
CA ARG A 16 46.94 -7.01 30.28
C ARG A 16 46.90 -6.70 31.78
N HIS A 17 48.11 -6.51 32.29
CA HIS A 17 48.47 -5.96 33.58
C HIS A 17 47.52 -4.89 34.09
N SER A 18 47.24 -5.01 35.39
CA SER A 18 46.71 -3.99 36.29
C SER A 18 47.41 -2.65 36.11
N GLY A 19 46.84 -1.80 35.24
CA GLY A 19 47.10 -0.38 35.20
C GLY A 19 45.91 0.32 35.84
N THR A 20 46.12 0.86 37.03
CA THR A 20 45.21 1.82 37.66
C THR A 20 45.16 3.07 36.80
N TYR A 21 44.10 3.23 36.01
CA TYR A 21 43.75 4.50 35.38
C TYR A 21 42.95 5.35 36.38
N PRO A 22 43.16 6.68 36.42
CA PRO A 22 42.32 7.56 37.22
C PRO A 22 40.89 7.51 36.67
N ALA A 23 39.92 7.51 37.58
CA ALA A 23 38.51 7.60 37.26
C ALA A 23 38.20 8.99 36.70
N ASP A 24 38.44 9.19 35.41
CA ASP A 24 37.86 10.30 34.68
C ASP A 24 36.34 10.09 34.68
N GLY A 25 35.63 11.10 35.16
CA GLY A 25 34.18 11.12 35.29
C GLY A 25 33.49 10.88 33.96
N TYR A 26 33.18 9.62 33.67
CA TYR A 26 32.16 9.28 32.70
C TYR A 26 30.83 9.77 33.26
N ASN A 27 30.25 10.81 32.63
CA ASN A 27 28.92 11.32 32.89
C ASN A 27 27.85 10.28 32.52
N HIS A 28 27.80 9.17 33.27
CA HIS A 28 26.78 8.13 33.14
C HIS A 28 25.37 8.73 33.31
N SER A 29 25.25 9.84 34.04
CA SER A 29 24.01 10.57 34.25
C SER A 29 23.50 11.30 32.99
N GLU A 30 24.38 11.89 32.18
CA GLU A 30 23.99 12.56 30.93
C GLU A 30 23.63 11.54 29.84
N ASP A 31 24.35 10.41 29.75
CA ASP A 31 24.00 9.33 28.81
C ASP A 31 22.64 8.68 29.17
N ILE A 32 22.34 8.54 30.47
CA ILE A 32 21.03 8.08 30.94
C ILE A 32 19.94 9.11 30.59
N GLU A 33 20.21 10.41 30.72
CA GLU A 33 19.25 11.46 30.35
C GLU A 33 19.00 11.50 28.84
N HIS A 34 20.05 11.43 28.01
CA HIS A 34 19.94 11.35 26.56
C HIS A 34 19.16 10.11 26.11
N THR A 35 19.43 8.95 26.71
CA THR A 35 18.68 7.71 26.43
C THR A 35 17.20 7.87 26.80
N ARG A 36 16.89 8.51 27.94
CA ARG A 36 15.50 8.77 28.37
C ARG A 36 14.75 9.75 27.47
N VAL A 37 15.43 10.77 26.94
CA VAL A 37 14.84 11.70 25.97
C VAL A 37 14.54 10.99 24.65
N ILE A 38 15.46 10.16 24.16
CA ILE A 38 15.27 9.36 22.95
C ILE A 38 14.11 8.38 23.15
N ASP A 39 14.08 7.65 24.26
CA ASP A 39 13.00 6.71 24.60
C ASP A 39 11.64 7.43 24.69
N GLY A 40 11.63 8.62 25.30
CA GLY A 40 10.44 9.47 25.37
C GLY A 40 9.93 9.88 23.99
N PHE A 41 10.83 10.25 23.08
CA PHE A 41 10.47 10.61 21.71
C PHE A 41 9.99 9.40 20.90
N VAL A 42 10.65 8.24 21.03
CA VAL A 42 10.24 6.99 20.39
C VAL A 42 8.86 6.55 20.87
N ALA A 43 8.59 6.65 22.18
CA ALA A 43 7.26 6.37 22.74
C ALA A 43 6.20 7.31 22.19
N PHE A 44 6.50 8.60 22.09
CA PHE A 44 5.61 9.59 21.49
C PHE A 44 5.34 9.31 19.99
N LEU A 45 6.38 9.02 19.21
CA LEU A 45 6.25 8.66 17.79
C LEU A 45 5.41 7.40 17.61
N SER A 46 5.63 6.39 18.45
CA SER A 46 4.84 5.14 18.44
C SER A 46 3.36 5.42 18.72
N GLN A 47 3.05 6.16 19.78
CA GLN A 47 1.68 6.52 20.12
C GLN A 47 1.02 7.36 19.02
N THR A 48 1.77 8.29 18.42
CA THR A 48 1.28 9.12 17.32
C THR A 48 1.00 8.28 16.07
N SER A 49 1.90 7.36 15.72
CA SER A 49 1.73 6.44 14.59
C SER A 49 0.46 5.59 14.73
N VAL A 50 0.24 5.00 15.90
CA VAL A 50 -0.97 4.20 16.19
C VAL A 50 -2.24 5.04 16.04
N ARG A 51 -2.23 6.30 16.50
CA ARG A 51 -3.39 7.19 16.39
C ARG A 51 -3.64 7.70 14.97
N LEU A 52 -2.58 7.88 14.18
CA LEU A 52 -2.69 8.34 12.78
C LEU A 52 -3.06 7.20 11.82
N ALA A 53 -2.69 5.96 12.13
CA ALA A 53 -2.97 4.80 11.29
C ALA A 53 -4.41 4.73 10.75
N PRO A 54 -5.48 4.79 11.59
CA PRO A 54 -6.86 4.73 11.08
C PRO A 54 -7.24 5.95 10.20
N LEU A 55 -6.59 7.10 10.40
CA LEU A 55 -6.81 8.30 9.58
C LEU A 55 -6.15 8.17 8.21
N ILE A 56 -4.91 7.67 8.18
CA ILE A 56 -4.15 7.41 6.94
C ILE A 56 -4.88 6.35 6.11
N LEU A 57 -5.35 5.28 6.74
CA LEU A 57 -6.15 4.26 6.07
C LEU A 57 -7.46 4.84 5.50
N ALA A 58 -8.13 5.72 6.27
CA ALA A 58 -9.31 6.43 5.78
C ALA A 58 -8.98 7.31 4.57
N GLU A 59 -7.86 8.03 4.56
CA GLU A 59 -7.45 8.85 3.42
C GLU A 59 -7.11 8.01 2.18
N ILE A 60 -6.32 6.95 2.35
CA ILE A 60 -5.98 6.01 1.27
C ILE A 60 -7.23 5.38 0.68
N SER A 61 -8.23 5.05 1.50
CA SER A 61 -9.49 4.47 1.02
C SER A 61 -10.27 5.38 0.07
N ILE A 62 -10.12 6.71 0.19
CA ILE A 62 -10.72 7.67 -0.75
C ILE A 62 -10.09 7.57 -2.13
N LEU A 63 -8.78 7.30 -2.22
CA LEU A 63 -8.12 7.11 -3.51
C LEU A 63 -8.71 5.90 -4.24
N VAL A 64 -9.01 4.82 -3.52
CA VAL A 64 -9.66 3.64 -4.09
C VAL A 64 -11.04 4.01 -4.64
N ASP A 65 -11.83 4.81 -3.92
CA ASP A 65 -13.15 5.26 -4.40
C ASP A 65 -13.05 6.14 -5.64
N VAL A 66 -12.07 7.04 -5.66
CA VAL A 66 -11.79 7.92 -6.81
C VAL A 66 -11.41 7.10 -8.04
N ILE A 67 -10.61 6.04 -7.89
CA ILE A 67 -10.23 5.15 -8.99
C ILE A 67 -11.42 4.29 -9.44
N ARG A 68 -12.29 3.86 -8.51
CA ARG A 68 -13.50 3.08 -8.81
C ARG A 68 -14.56 3.90 -9.54
N ALA A 69 -14.73 5.18 -9.19
CA ALA A 69 -15.73 6.06 -9.77
C ALA A 69 -15.17 7.43 -10.20
N PRO A 70 -14.22 7.48 -11.15
CA PRO A 70 -13.59 8.73 -11.58
C PRO A 70 -14.59 9.68 -12.26
N ALA A 71 -15.64 9.12 -12.88
CA ALA A 71 -16.73 9.90 -13.48
C ALA A 71 -17.50 10.75 -12.47
N ALA A 72 -17.57 10.33 -11.20
CA ALA A 72 -18.31 11.04 -10.15
C ALA A 72 -17.59 12.30 -9.64
N LEU A 73 -16.31 12.49 -9.99
CA LEU A 73 -15.58 13.74 -9.74
C LEU A 73 -16.01 14.89 -10.67
N PHE A 74 -16.67 14.57 -11.78
CA PHE A 74 -17.06 15.56 -12.79
C PHE A 74 -18.56 15.88 -12.70
N PRO A 75 -18.95 17.15 -12.90
CA PRO A 75 -20.36 17.53 -13.04
C PRO A 75 -21.07 16.74 -14.14
N GLU A 76 -22.38 16.52 -14.01
CA GLU A 76 -23.15 15.63 -14.90
C GLU A 76 -23.09 16.02 -16.39
N LYS A 77 -22.95 17.31 -16.69
CA LYS A 77 -22.92 17.85 -18.06
C LYS A 77 -21.51 17.86 -18.69
N ASN A 78 -20.50 17.30 -18.04
CA ASN A 78 -19.13 17.34 -18.52
C ASN A 78 -18.83 16.16 -19.47
N GLU A 79 -18.29 16.44 -20.66
CA GLU A 79 -17.89 15.43 -21.65
C GLU A 79 -16.87 14.43 -21.11
N CYS A 80 -16.01 14.84 -20.17
CA CYS A 80 -15.05 13.95 -19.51
C CYS A 80 -15.75 12.81 -18.77
N ARG A 81 -16.97 13.03 -18.24
CA ARG A 81 -17.73 12.02 -17.51
C ARG A 81 -18.08 10.82 -18.39
N LEU A 82 -18.46 11.06 -19.65
CA LEU A 82 -18.77 10.01 -20.63
C LEU A 82 -17.56 9.12 -20.92
N LYS A 83 -16.36 9.71 -20.98
CA LYS A 83 -15.12 8.94 -21.20
C LYS A 83 -14.81 8.02 -20.02
N PHE A 84 -15.16 8.43 -18.80
CA PHE A 84 -14.87 7.66 -17.59
C PHE A 84 -15.94 6.65 -17.18
N LEU A 85 -17.16 6.75 -17.73
CA LEU A 85 -18.26 5.83 -17.42
C LEU A 85 -18.00 4.38 -17.85
N TYR A 86 -17.13 4.16 -18.84
CA TYR A 86 -16.83 2.83 -19.39
C TYR A 86 -15.53 2.21 -18.86
N GLY A 87 -15.03 2.69 -17.71
CA GLY A 87 -13.79 2.17 -17.11
C GLY A 87 -12.52 2.56 -17.87
N ALA A 88 -12.58 3.50 -18.82
CA ALA A 88 -11.43 3.90 -19.64
C ALA A 88 -10.24 4.44 -18.82
N PHE A 89 -10.50 5.00 -17.63
CA PHE A 89 -9.45 5.38 -16.69
C PHE A 89 -8.66 4.16 -16.20
N VAL A 90 -9.38 3.16 -15.69
CA VAL A 90 -8.79 1.91 -15.18
C VAL A 90 -8.08 1.16 -16.30
N HIS A 91 -8.67 1.11 -17.49
CA HIS A 91 -8.00 0.54 -18.67
C HIS A 91 -6.66 1.22 -18.95
N LYS A 92 -6.65 2.57 -19.04
CA LYS A 92 -5.40 3.32 -19.26
C LYS A 92 -4.39 3.14 -18.13
N LEU A 93 -4.87 3.01 -16.89
CA LEU A 93 -4.02 2.75 -15.73
C LEU A 93 -3.35 1.37 -15.83
N ILE A 94 -4.10 0.33 -16.23
CA ILE A 94 -3.58 -1.02 -16.48
C ILE A 94 -2.58 -1.00 -17.64
N GLN A 95 -2.91 -0.35 -18.75
CA GLN A 95 -1.98 -0.21 -19.89
C GLN A 95 -0.70 0.53 -19.50
N HIS A 96 -0.81 1.55 -18.64
CA HIS A 96 0.36 2.24 -18.12
C HIS A 96 1.20 1.33 -17.21
N ALA A 97 0.58 0.51 -16.35
CA ALA A 97 1.29 -0.48 -15.55
C ALA A 97 2.09 -1.46 -16.43
N LYS A 98 1.49 -1.95 -17.53
CA LYS A 98 2.19 -2.77 -18.53
C LYS A 98 3.39 -2.04 -19.13
N TYR A 99 3.22 -0.77 -19.49
CA TYR A 99 4.31 0.05 -20.02
C TYR A 99 5.44 0.25 -19.01
N LEU A 100 5.13 0.45 -17.72
CA LEU A 100 6.15 0.65 -16.67
C LEU A 100 7.05 -0.58 -16.48
N LEU A 101 6.57 -1.79 -16.80
CA LEU A 101 7.41 -2.99 -16.85
C LEU A 101 8.54 -2.87 -17.87
N THR A 102 8.27 -2.23 -19.01
CA THR A 102 9.29 -2.00 -20.04
C THR A 102 10.27 -0.90 -19.66
N GLN A 103 9.84 0.07 -18.85
CA GLN A 103 10.64 1.22 -18.44
C GLN A 103 11.37 1.00 -17.10
N THR A 104 11.23 -0.18 -16.47
CA THR A 104 11.86 -0.56 -15.20
C THR A 104 11.50 0.33 -13.99
N ASP A 105 10.38 1.06 -14.04
CA ASP A 105 9.89 1.83 -12.86
C ASP A 105 9.02 0.93 -11.97
N GLU A 106 9.72 0.13 -11.18
CA GLU A 106 9.10 -0.90 -10.33
C GLU A 106 8.25 -0.29 -9.22
N ASN A 107 8.68 0.83 -8.63
CA ASN A 107 7.97 1.45 -7.52
C ASN A 107 6.61 2.00 -7.95
N LEU A 108 6.54 2.64 -9.12
CA LEU A 108 5.28 3.14 -9.63
C LEU A 108 4.35 1.98 -10.04
N CYS A 109 4.90 0.94 -10.68
CA CYS A 109 4.14 -0.26 -11.02
C CYS A 109 3.52 -0.92 -9.76
N LEU A 110 4.32 -1.13 -8.71
CA LEU A 110 3.86 -1.68 -7.44
C LEU A 110 2.74 -0.84 -6.81
N ARG A 111 2.86 0.50 -6.82
CA ARG A 111 1.81 1.39 -6.30
C ARG A 111 0.50 1.28 -7.09
N ILE A 112 0.58 1.12 -8.41
CA ILE A 112 -0.60 0.91 -9.24
C ILE A 112 -1.23 -0.45 -8.93
N MET A 113 -0.43 -1.51 -8.83
CA MET A 113 -0.90 -2.85 -8.48
C MET A 113 -1.57 -2.89 -7.10
N HIS A 114 -0.95 -2.26 -6.09
CA HIS A 114 -1.56 -2.09 -4.77
C HIS A 114 -2.90 -1.35 -4.83
N SER A 115 -3.01 -0.33 -5.68
CA SER A 115 -4.25 0.42 -5.86
C SER A 115 -5.34 -0.45 -6.49
N LEU A 116 -5.01 -1.21 -7.54
CA LEU A 116 -5.93 -2.16 -8.19
C LEU A 116 -6.38 -3.27 -7.23
N LYS A 117 -5.45 -3.84 -6.45
CA LYS A 117 -5.76 -4.83 -5.41
C LYS A 117 -6.69 -4.27 -4.34
N SER A 118 -6.44 -3.03 -3.90
CA SER A 118 -7.27 -2.35 -2.89
C SER A 118 -8.67 -2.02 -3.41
N MET A 119 -8.87 -1.93 -4.72
CA MET A 119 -10.22 -1.82 -5.29
C MET A 119 -11.03 -3.09 -5.11
N VAL A 120 -10.40 -4.26 -5.08
CA VAL A 120 -11.10 -5.54 -4.88
C VAL A 120 -11.35 -5.76 -3.39
N LYS A 121 -10.32 -5.60 -2.56
CA LYS A 121 -10.41 -5.70 -1.11
C LYS A 121 -10.98 -4.41 -0.52
N SER A 122 -12.30 -4.35 -0.41
CA SER A 122 -12.97 -3.22 0.22
C SER A 122 -12.72 -3.25 1.74
N ASN A 123 -11.57 -2.72 2.18
CA ASN A 123 -11.27 -2.49 3.60
C ASN A 123 -12.27 -1.47 4.15
N THR A 124 -13.40 -1.97 4.66
CA THR A 124 -14.52 -1.15 5.14
C THR A 124 -14.62 -1.13 6.66
N GLU A 125 -13.80 -1.91 7.35
CA GLU A 125 -13.71 -1.93 8.81
C GLU A 125 -12.82 -0.80 9.31
N PHE A 126 -13.36 0.42 9.31
CA PHE A 126 -12.72 1.56 9.96
C PHE A 126 -13.20 1.69 11.40
N GLU A 127 -12.27 1.98 12.30
CA GLU A 127 -12.61 2.50 13.62
C GLU A 127 -13.43 3.80 13.52
N THR A 128 -14.15 4.16 14.57
CA THR A 128 -15.09 5.30 14.60
C THR A 128 -14.50 6.61 14.06
N ILE A 129 -13.24 6.91 14.41
CA ILE A 129 -12.55 8.13 13.96
C ILE A 129 -12.21 8.06 12.47
N GLY A 130 -11.70 6.92 12.00
CA GLY A 130 -11.38 6.68 10.59
C GLY A 130 -12.63 6.78 9.71
N GLN A 131 -13.74 6.17 10.15
CA GLN A 131 -15.01 6.23 9.45
C GLN A 131 -15.56 7.67 9.38
N SER A 132 -15.44 8.44 10.47
CA SER A 132 -15.85 9.86 10.48
C SER A 132 -15.05 10.70 9.48
N LEU A 133 -13.73 10.50 9.41
CA LEU A 133 -12.88 11.20 8.43
C LEU A 133 -13.24 10.76 7.00
N ARG A 134 -13.39 9.46 6.76
CA ARG A 134 -13.75 8.90 5.46
C ARG A 134 -15.03 9.52 4.91
N LEU A 135 -16.10 9.57 5.72
CA LEU A 135 -17.37 10.18 5.31
C LEU A 135 -17.24 11.68 5.01
N LYS A 136 -16.44 12.42 5.78
CA LYS A 136 -16.16 13.84 5.51
C LYS A 136 -15.42 14.04 4.19
N LEU A 137 -14.42 13.22 3.91
CA LEU A 137 -13.66 13.30 2.66
C LEU A 137 -14.52 12.90 1.46
N LEU A 138 -15.32 11.83 1.59
CA LEU A 138 -16.25 11.40 0.55
C LEU A 138 -17.22 12.52 0.13
N ARG A 139 -17.83 13.23 1.09
CA ARG A 139 -18.70 14.39 0.80
C ARG A 139 -17.96 15.57 0.17
N ARG A 140 -16.66 15.69 0.42
CA ARG A 140 -15.83 16.76 -0.14
C ARG A 140 -15.43 16.49 -1.59
N TYR A 141 -15.14 15.23 -1.92
CA TYR A 141 -14.72 14.83 -3.27
C TYR A 141 -15.89 14.48 -4.19
N PHE A 142 -16.97 13.93 -3.63
CA PHE A 142 -18.17 13.57 -4.37
C PHE A 142 -19.35 14.43 -3.90
N SER A 143 -20.15 14.94 -4.84
CA SER A 143 -21.36 15.69 -4.50
C SER A 143 -22.41 14.77 -3.88
N ASP A 144 -23.17 15.26 -2.90
CA ASP A 144 -24.22 14.50 -2.18
C ASP A 144 -25.29 13.91 -3.13
N ASP A 145 -25.48 14.51 -4.30
CA ASP A 145 -26.42 14.01 -5.31
C ASP A 145 -25.91 12.84 -6.16
N THR A 146 -24.61 12.51 -6.06
CA THR A 146 -24.03 11.43 -6.85
C THR A 146 -24.62 10.07 -6.47
N GLN A 147 -25.04 9.30 -7.47
CA GLN A 147 -25.52 7.93 -7.30
C GLN A 147 -24.47 7.03 -6.62
N TYR A 148 -23.19 7.37 -6.77
CA TYR A 148 -22.08 6.71 -6.10
C TYR A 148 -22.13 6.86 -4.57
N LEU A 149 -22.27 8.07 -4.03
CA LEU A 149 -22.38 8.25 -2.57
C LEU A 149 -23.62 7.55 -2.01
N LYS A 150 -24.76 7.63 -2.71
CA LYS A 150 -25.98 6.92 -2.33
C LYS A 150 -25.74 5.41 -2.24
N SER A 151 -25.01 4.83 -3.19
CA SER A 151 -24.64 3.40 -3.16
C SER A 151 -23.72 3.05 -1.97
N ILE A 152 -22.80 3.93 -1.59
CA ILE A 152 -21.92 3.72 -0.42
C ILE A 152 -22.71 3.76 0.89
N TYR A 153 -23.63 4.71 1.05
CA TYR A 153 -24.46 4.81 2.26
C TYR A 153 -25.49 3.68 2.38
N GLN A 154 -25.96 3.12 1.27
CA GLN A 154 -26.91 2.01 1.24
C GLN A 154 -26.24 0.64 1.39
N ALA A 155 -24.93 0.54 1.16
CA ALA A 155 -24.15 -0.70 1.21
C ALA A 155 -24.00 -1.35 2.61
N VAL A 156 -24.80 -0.94 3.59
CA VAL A 156 -24.74 -1.40 4.99
C VAL A 156 -25.31 -2.82 5.17
N GLN A 157 -25.86 -3.45 4.12
CA GLN A 157 -26.27 -4.86 4.15
C GLN A 157 -25.13 -5.79 3.69
N GLU A 158 -24.94 -6.87 4.45
CA GLU A 158 -23.85 -7.85 4.32
C GLU A 158 -24.05 -8.79 3.11
N GLU A 159 -25.30 -9.10 2.76
CA GLU A 159 -25.68 -9.94 1.60
C GLU A 159 -25.24 -9.35 0.24
N ASP A 160 -25.04 -8.03 0.16
CA ASP A 160 -24.59 -7.34 -1.04
C ASP A 160 -23.04 -7.33 -1.20
N ALA A 161 -22.28 -7.77 -0.19
CA ALA A 161 -20.82 -7.65 -0.21
C ALA A 161 -20.18 -8.55 -1.28
N ILE A 162 -20.68 -9.78 -1.42
CA ILE A 162 -20.19 -10.75 -2.41
C ILE A 162 -20.51 -10.28 -3.83
N GLU A 163 -21.71 -9.76 -4.08
CA GLU A 163 -22.05 -9.25 -5.41
C GLU A 163 -21.26 -7.98 -5.75
N ARG A 164 -21.03 -7.07 -4.79
CA ARG A 164 -20.15 -5.91 -4.99
C ARG A 164 -18.71 -6.30 -5.31
N LEU A 165 -18.20 -7.34 -4.64
CA LEU A 165 -16.88 -7.92 -4.93
C LEU A 165 -16.85 -8.44 -6.37
N ARG A 166 -17.84 -9.26 -6.75
CA ARG A 166 -17.95 -9.86 -8.08
C ARG A 166 -18.04 -8.82 -9.19
N LEU A 167 -18.89 -7.80 -9.02
CA LEU A 167 -19.01 -6.67 -9.95
C LEU A 167 -17.68 -5.93 -10.13
N THR A 168 -16.94 -5.70 -9.04
CA THR A 168 -15.64 -5.02 -9.11
C THR A 168 -14.60 -5.88 -9.81
N GLN A 169 -14.54 -7.17 -9.51
CA GLN A 169 -13.66 -8.12 -10.18
C GLN A 169 -13.95 -8.21 -11.69
N ASN A 170 -15.22 -8.30 -12.08
CA ASN A 170 -15.64 -8.39 -13.47
C ASN A 170 -15.29 -7.12 -14.25
N GLU A 171 -15.51 -5.94 -13.66
CA GLU A 171 -15.12 -4.68 -14.28
C GLU A 171 -13.60 -4.59 -14.44
N LEU A 172 -12.81 -4.94 -13.42
CA LEU A 172 -11.34 -4.97 -13.53
C LEU A 172 -10.86 -5.97 -14.60
N ASN A 173 -11.46 -7.16 -14.65
CA ASN A 173 -11.15 -8.17 -15.65
C ASN A 173 -11.44 -7.65 -17.06
N LYS A 174 -12.61 -7.04 -17.28
CA LYS A 174 -12.99 -6.41 -18.55
C LYS A 174 -12.01 -5.33 -19.00
N GLN A 175 -11.39 -4.60 -18.07
CA GLN A 175 -10.38 -3.59 -18.38
C GLN A 175 -8.97 -4.16 -18.60
N GLY A 176 -8.77 -5.47 -18.43
CA GLY A 176 -7.52 -6.19 -18.74
C GLY A 176 -6.64 -6.51 -17.53
N ALA A 177 -7.19 -6.58 -16.32
CA ALA A 177 -6.41 -6.85 -15.11
C ALA A 177 -5.76 -8.26 -15.13
N SER A 178 -6.48 -9.27 -15.62
CA SER A 178 -5.96 -10.64 -15.76
C SER A 178 -4.83 -10.72 -16.79
N ASP A 179 -4.95 -10.00 -17.90
CA ASP A 179 -3.88 -9.90 -18.91
C ASP A 179 -2.62 -9.27 -18.32
N LEU A 180 -2.77 -8.23 -17.50
CA LEU A 180 -1.65 -7.62 -16.78
C LEU A 180 -0.97 -8.64 -15.86
N VAL A 181 -1.73 -9.42 -15.08
CA VAL A 181 -1.18 -10.47 -14.22
C VAL A 181 -0.36 -11.47 -15.05
N VAL A 182 -0.91 -11.97 -16.16
CA VAL A 182 -0.21 -12.91 -17.05
C VAL A 182 1.08 -12.31 -17.60
N GLU A 183 1.04 -11.07 -18.08
CA GLU A 183 2.22 -10.37 -18.59
C GLU A 183 3.29 -10.18 -17.51
N LEU A 184 2.91 -9.84 -16.28
CA LEU A 184 3.83 -9.69 -15.14
C LEU A 184 4.57 -10.99 -14.80
N PHE A 185 3.89 -12.13 -14.94
CA PHE A 185 4.50 -13.46 -14.75
C PHE A 185 5.46 -13.83 -15.88
N ILE A 186 5.07 -13.58 -17.14
CA ILE A 186 5.88 -13.93 -18.31
C ILE A 186 7.14 -13.08 -18.40
N SER A 187 7.06 -11.81 -18.02
CA SER A 187 8.15 -10.83 -18.14
C SER A 187 9.31 -11.04 -17.16
N GLN A 188 9.28 -12.04 -16.28
CA GLN A 188 10.33 -12.32 -15.27
C GLN A 188 10.76 -11.06 -14.51
N SER A 189 9.77 -10.33 -14.01
CA SER A 189 9.94 -9.11 -13.23
C SER A 189 10.59 -9.36 -11.86
N SER A 190 10.92 -8.30 -11.12
CA SER A 190 11.52 -8.43 -9.79
C SER A 190 10.64 -9.23 -8.83
N ILE A 191 11.25 -9.84 -7.79
CA ILE A 191 10.53 -10.67 -6.81
C ILE A 191 9.36 -9.91 -6.18
N ASN A 192 9.51 -8.62 -5.92
CA ASN A 192 8.46 -7.77 -5.36
C ASN A 192 7.25 -7.65 -6.30
N ILE A 193 7.51 -7.48 -7.61
CA ILE A 193 6.45 -7.39 -8.62
C ILE A 193 5.74 -8.74 -8.77
N LEU A 194 6.49 -9.84 -8.74
CA LEU A 194 5.94 -11.19 -8.79
C LEU A 194 5.07 -11.49 -7.56
N GLU A 195 5.51 -11.12 -6.37
CA GLU A 195 4.73 -11.28 -5.15
C GLU A 195 3.43 -10.48 -5.22
N GLU A 196 3.50 -9.23 -5.67
CA GLU A 196 2.31 -8.39 -5.79
C GLU A 196 1.38 -8.87 -6.93
N SER A 197 1.91 -9.47 -8.00
CA SER A 197 1.10 -10.05 -9.09
C SER A 197 0.32 -11.27 -8.61
N ILE A 198 0.94 -12.11 -7.77
CA ILE A 198 0.26 -13.23 -7.10
C ILE A 198 -0.87 -12.70 -6.20
N HIS A 199 -0.60 -11.67 -5.38
CA HIS A 199 -1.63 -11.11 -4.51
C HIS A 199 -2.79 -10.48 -5.29
N LEU A 200 -2.52 -9.83 -6.42
CA LEU A 200 -3.55 -9.30 -7.30
C LEU A 200 -4.37 -10.45 -7.93
N ALA A 201 -3.72 -11.52 -8.39
CA ALA A 201 -4.40 -12.69 -8.94
C ALA A 201 -5.34 -13.34 -7.91
N ILE A 202 -4.86 -13.52 -6.68
CA ILE A 202 -5.66 -14.06 -5.58
C ILE A 202 -6.88 -13.18 -5.31
N ALA A 203 -6.70 -11.85 -5.27
CA ALA A 203 -7.82 -10.93 -5.07
C ALA A 203 -8.85 -11.01 -6.21
N LEU A 204 -8.40 -11.08 -7.47
CA LEU A 204 -9.28 -11.19 -8.63
C LEU A 204 -10.11 -12.48 -8.64
N LEU A 205 -9.59 -13.56 -8.05
CA LEU A 205 -10.24 -14.87 -7.94
C LEU A 205 -10.92 -15.11 -6.58
N GLU A 206 -10.86 -14.13 -5.67
CA GLU A 206 -11.43 -14.23 -4.33
C GLU A 206 -12.94 -14.49 -4.41
N GLY A 207 -13.44 -15.44 -3.63
CA GLY A 207 -14.84 -15.86 -3.69
C GLY A 207 -15.22 -16.77 -4.87
N GLY A 208 -14.26 -17.17 -5.72
CA GLY A 208 -14.50 -18.17 -6.78
C GLY A 208 -15.26 -17.62 -7.98
N ASN A 209 -14.88 -16.44 -8.46
CA ASN A 209 -15.53 -15.79 -9.60
C ASN A 209 -15.24 -16.51 -10.93
N THR A 210 -16.24 -17.21 -11.46
CA THR A 210 -16.13 -18.01 -12.70
C THR A 210 -15.94 -17.21 -13.98
N GLU A 211 -16.23 -15.90 -13.97
CA GLU A 211 -15.97 -15.05 -15.15
C GLU A 211 -14.50 -14.66 -15.28
N VAL A 212 -13.72 -14.76 -14.20
CA VAL A 212 -12.30 -14.42 -14.14
C VAL A 212 -11.41 -15.66 -14.21
N GLN A 213 -11.89 -16.81 -13.71
CA GLN A 213 -11.21 -18.11 -13.77
C GLN A 213 -10.98 -18.61 -15.21
#